data_AF-A0A5C3NNI1-F1
#
_entry.id   AF-A0A5C3NNI1-F1
#
_cell.length_a   1.000
_cell.length_b   1.000
_cell.length_c   1.000
_cell.angle_alpha   90.00
_cell.angle_beta   90.00
_cell.angle_gamma   90.00
#
_symmetry.space_group_name_H-M   'P 1'
#
loop_
_entity.id
_entity.type
_entity.pdbx_description
1 polymer ?
#
loop_
_entity_poly.entity_id
_entity_poly.type
_entity_poly.pdbx_seq_one_letter_code
_entity_poly.pdbx_strand_id
1 'polypeptide(L)'
;MYERYPGEAGKPVGTDATFFEKIRAEQNARGETPYAPFEDEEEWDLVKWLISEVSQGGIDRFAKLPITRNRTKVSFKNKKSYFKKIDQLPTGSPWICDIVSVTGNIVGPKGQKLTEELELWRRDPVDCVKELIGNPAFEPYTSYAPVRV
;
A
#
# COMPACT_ATOMS: atom_id res chain seq x y z
N MET A 1 4.99 4.99 32.26
CA MET A 1 3.58 5.36 32.51
C MET A 1 3.41 6.75 31.94
N TYR A 2 2.62 6.92 30.87
CA TYR A 2 2.45 8.23 30.23
C TYR A 2 1.50 9.11 31.05
N GLU A 3 1.93 10.32 31.40
CA GLU A 3 1.10 11.29 32.11
C GLU A 3 0.18 11.99 31.09
N ARG A 4 -1.14 11.89 31.28
CA ARG A 4 -2.14 12.52 30.38
C ARG A 4 -2.18 14.02 30.61
N TYR A 5 -2.39 14.78 29.53
CA TYR A 5 -2.63 16.21 29.62
C TYR A 5 -3.87 16.52 30.49
N PRO A 6 -3.79 17.49 31.43
CA PRO A 6 -4.88 17.77 32.38
C PRO A 6 -6.09 18.50 31.77
N GLY A 7 -5.95 19.11 30.59
CA GLY A 7 -7.06 19.79 29.90
C GLY A 7 -7.82 18.90 28.91
N GLU A 8 -8.93 19.40 28.38
CA GLU A 8 -9.66 18.71 27.30
C GLU A 8 -8.84 18.74 26.00
N ALA A 9 -8.38 17.57 25.55
CA ALA A 9 -7.69 17.38 24.29
C ALA A 9 -8.08 16.04 23.66
N GLY A 10 -8.05 15.96 22.32
CA GLY A 10 -8.40 14.74 21.59
C GLY A 10 -9.88 14.36 21.64
N LYS A 11 -10.78 15.32 21.93
CA LYS A 11 -12.22 15.08 21.95
C LYS A 11 -12.73 14.79 20.52
N PRO A 12 -13.40 13.65 20.29
CA PRO A 12 -13.94 13.33 18.97
C PRO A 12 -15.03 14.34 18.59
N VAL A 13 -14.94 14.88 17.38
CA VAL A 13 -15.91 15.84 16.81
C VAL A 13 -16.95 15.19 15.90
N GLY A 14 -16.76 13.92 15.57
CA GLY A 14 -17.64 13.14 14.70
C GLY A 14 -17.11 11.73 14.46
N THR A 15 -17.82 10.98 13.65
CA THR A 15 -17.47 9.62 13.23
C THR A 15 -17.55 9.53 11.71
N ASP A 16 -16.58 8.86 11.09
CA ASP A 16 -16.59 8.54 9.67
C ASP A 16 -15.96 7.15 9.48
N ALA A 17 -16.33 6.46 8.40
CA ALA A 17 -15.78 5.16 8.08
C ALA A 17 -14.36 5.30 7.54
N THR A 18 -13.44 4.51 8.11
CA THR A 18 -12.04 4.47 7.70
C THR A 18 -11.89 3.85 6.32
N PHE A 19 -10.73 4.05 5.70
CA PHE A 19 -10.37 3.40 4.45
C PHE A 19 -10.49 1.86 4.54
N PHE A 20 -10.01 1.26 5.64
CA PHE A 20 -10.07 -0.20 5.86
C PHE A 20 -11.50 -0.70 6.07
N GLU A 21 -12.34 0.05 6.78
CA GLU A 21 -13.75 -0.29 6.97
C GLU A 21 -14.52 -0.24 5.65
N LYS A 22 -14.24 0.74 4.80
CA LYS A 22 -14.81 0.85 3.45
C LYS A 22 -14.42 -0.35 2.59
N ILE A 23 -13.13 -0.70 2.55
CA ILE A 23 -12.66 -1.92 1.86
C ILE A 23 -13.39 -3.16 2.37
N ARG A 24 -13.47 -3.32 3.69
CA ARG A 24 -14.10 -4.50 4.27
C ARG A 24 -15.59 -4.57 3.95
N ALA A 25 -16.29 -3.44 3.97
CA ALA A 25 -17.70 -3.36 3.61
C ALA A 25 -17.91 -3.76 2.14
N GLU A 26 -17.06 -3.28 1.22
CA GLU A 26 -17.12 -3.66 -0.19
C GLU A 26 -16.84 -5.14 -0.44
N GLN A 27 -15.82 -5.71 0.22
CA GLN A 27 -15.52 -7.14 0.15
C GLN A 27 -16.72 -7.98 0.63
N ASN A 28 -17.27 -7.63 1.79
CA ASN A 28 -18.45 -8.29 2.33
C ASN A 28 -19.65 -8.18 1.37
N ALA A 29 -19.86 -7.01 0.75
CA ALA A 29 -20.94 -6.79 -0.22
C ALA A 29 -20.77 -7.63 -1.50
N ARG A 30 -19.54 -7.92 -1.90
CA ARG A 30 -19.21 -8.84 -3.00
C ARG A 30 -19.20 -10.32 -2.59
N GLY A 31 -19.42 -10.63 -1.30
CA GLY A 31 -19.31 -11.99 -0.77
C GLY A 31 -17.88 -12.55 -0.83
N GLU A 32 -16.89 -11.66 -0.85
CA GLU A 32 -15.48 -12.01 -0.93
C GLU A 32 -14.92 -12.44 0.43
N THR A 33 -13.94 -13.33 0.39
CA THR A 33 -13.15 -13.68 1.58
C THR A 33 -12.18 -12.53 1.92
N PRO A 34 -11.66 -12.47 3.15
CA PRO A 34 -10.60 -11.51 3.50
C PRO A 34 -9.33 -11.64 2.65
N TYR A 35 -9.15 -12.80 1.99
CA TYR A 35 -7.99 -13.13 1.18
C TYR A 35 -8.22 -12.87 -0.31
N ALA A 36 -9.41 -12.42 -0.71
CA ALA A 36 -9.70 -12.07 -2.09
C ALA A 36 -8.66 -11.07 -2.63
N PRO A 37 -8.18 -11.26 -3.88
CA PRO A 37 -8.71 -12.15 -4.91
C PRO A 37 -8.18 -13.59 -4.85
N PHE A 38 -7.44 -13.97 -3.81
CA PHE A 38 -6.92 -15.32 -3.62
C PHE A 38 -7.96 -16.22 -2.95
N GLU A 39 -7.78 -17.53 -3.09
CA GLU A 39 -8.75 -18.51 -2.63
C GLU A 39 -8.89 -18.50 -1.09
N ASP A 40 -7.74 -18.52 -0.40
CA ASP A 40 -7.65 -18.69 1.03
C ASP A 40 -6.34 -18.13 1.61
N GLU A 41 -6.15 -18.34 2.91
CA GLU A 41 -4.95 -17.94 3.65
C GLU A 41 -3.68 -18.64 3.14
N GLU A 42 -3.77 -19.93 2.80
CA GLU A 42 -2.61 -20.71 2.33
C GLU A 42 -2.09 -20.17 0.99
N GLU A 43 -3.01 -19.87 0.05
CA GLU A 43 -2.65 -19.22 -1.19
C GLU A 43 -2.08 -17.81 -0.94
N TRP A 44 -2.65 -17.05 -0.01
CA TRP A 44 -2.17 -15.72 0.33
C TRP A 44 -0.73 -15.73 0.89
N ASP A 45 -0.41 -16.67 1.77
CA ASP A 45 0.93 -16.85 2.31
C ASP A 45 1.95 -17.22 1.23
N LEU A 46 1.56 -18.12 0.31
CA LEU A 46 2.37 -18.45 -0.85
C LEU A 46 2.62 -17.22 -1.74
N VAL A 47 1.59 -16.41 -1.98
CA VAL A 47 1.70 -15.18 -2.79
C VAL A 47 2.69 -14.19 -2.16
N LYS A 48 2.60 -13.96 -0.84
CA LYS A 48 3.56 -13.11 -0.12
C LYS A 48 5.00 -13.62 -0.26
N TRP A 49 5.20 -14.93 -0.12
CA TRP A 49 6.54 -15.51 -0.31
C TRP A 49 7.03 -15.36 -1.77
N LEU A 50 6.18 -15.62 -2.76
CA LEU A 50 6.53 -15.52 -4.17
C LEU A 50 6.97 -14.11 -4.56
N ILE A 51 6.27 -13.07 -4.11
CA ILE A 51 6.63 -11.68 -4.46
C ILE A 51 7.93 -11.23 -3.79
N SER A 52 8.22 -11.74 -2.59
CA SER A 52 9.43 -11.38 -1.83
C SER A 52 10.68 -12.13 -2.31
N GLU A 53 10.56 -13.42 -2.61
CA GLU A 53 11.73 -14.30 -2.78
C GLU A 53 11.96 -14.76 -4.23
N VAL A 54 10.97 -14.63 -5.12
CA VAL A 54 11.02 -15.26 -6.44
C VAL A 54 10.95 -14.24 -7.57
N SER A 55 11.91 -14.33 -8.49
CA SER A 55 11.89 -13.52 -9.72
C SER A 55 10.59 -13.72 -10.52
N GLN A 56 10.18 -12.73 -11.31
CA GLN A 56 8.98 -12.85 -12.16
C GLN A 56 9.03 -14.07 -13.12
N GLY A 57 10.23 -14.40 -13.63
CA GLY A 57 10.43 -15.60 -14.44
C GLY A 57 10.31 -16.89 -13.64
N GLY A 58 10.76 -16.89 -12.37
CA GLY A 58 10.56 -17.98 -11.43
C GLY A 58 9.09 -18.21 -11.10
N ILE A 59 8.31 -17.14 -10.84
CA ILE A 59 6.86 -17.20 -10.62
C ILE A 59 6.16 -17.82 -11.83
N ASP A 60 6.55 -17.42 -13.05
CA ASP A 60 5.97 -17.98 -14.27
C ASP A 60 6.24 -19.49 -14.43
N ARG A 61 7.46 -19.94 -14.10
CA ARG A 61 7.81 -21.36 -14.11
C ARG A 61 7.08 -22.12 -13.01
N PHE A 62 7.05 -21.59 -11.79
CA PHE A 62 6.33 -22.15 -10.65
C PHE A 62 4.86 -22.38 -10.97
N ALA A 63 4.17 -21.38 -11.51
CA ALA A 63 2.76 -21.45 -11.88
C ALA A 63 2.48 -22.50 -12.98
N LYS A 64 3.50 -22.94 -13.72
CA LYS A 64 3.42 -23.94 -14.79
C LYS A 64 3.85 -25.35 -14.35
N LEU A 65 4.41 -25.52 -13.15
CA LEU A 65 4.82 -26.84 -12.67
C LEU A 65 3.63 -27.80 -12.55
N PRO A 66 3.77 -29.09 -12.91
CA PRO A 66 2.68 -30.06 -12.78
C PRO A 66 2.12 -30.17 -11.36
N ILE A 67 2.97 -30.06 -10.33
CA ILE A 67 2.52 -30.07 -8.93
C ILE A 67 1.61 -28.88 -8.62
N THR A 68 1.99 -27.68 -9.06
CA THR A 68 1.21 -26.46 -8.88
C THR A 68 -0.11 -26.52 -9.63
N ARG A 69 -0.13 -27.12 -10.83
CA ARG A 69 -1.34 -27.30 -11.64
C ARG A 69 -2.30 -28.33 -11.11
N ASN A 70 -1.77 -29.47 -10.67
CA ASN A 70 -2.58 -30.65 -10.42
C ASN A 70 -2.95 -30.80 -8.94
N ARG A 71 -2.06 -30.35 -8.04
CA ARG A 71 -2.20 -30.53 -6.58
C ARG A 71 -2.52 -29.21 -5.90
N THR A 72 -1.61 -28.24 -5.93
CA THR A 72 -1.78 -26.96 -5.22
C THR A 72 -2.92 -26.13 -5.81
N LYS A 73 -3.12 -26.19 -7.13
CA LYS A 73 -4.21 -25.53 -7.86
C LYS A 73 -4.38 -24.05 -7.54
N VAL A 74 -3.26 -23.33 -7.45
CA VAL A 74 -3.27 -21.87 -7.29
C VAL A 74 -4.13 -21.19 -8.35
N SER A 75 -4.79 -20.11 -7.97
CA SER A 75 -5.77 -19.34 -8.72
C SER A 75 -5.17 -18.54 -9.88
N PHE A 76 -3.85 -18.55 -10.05
CA PHE A 76 -3.12 -17.93 -11.17
C PHE A 76 -2.39 -18.97 -12.02
N LYS A 77 -2.36 -18.74 -13.34
CA LYS A 77 -1.78 -19.68 -14.31
C LYS A 77 -0.42 -19.29 -14.85
N ASN A 78 -0.01 -18.06 -14.69
CA ASN A 78 1.27 -17.55 -15.18
C ASN A 78 1.57 -16.25 -14.45
N LYS A 79 2.75 -15.68 -14.70
CA LYS A 79 3.11 -14.38 -14.10
C LYS A 79 2.08 -13.29 -14.41
N LYS A 80 1.47 -13.29 -15.61
CA LYS A 80 0.50 -12.27 -16.00
C LYS A 80 -0.77 -12.33 -15.15
N SER A 81 -1.36 -13.51 -14.97
CA SER A 81 -2.53 -13.68 -14.10
C SER A 81 -2.21 -13.48 -12.62
N TYR A 82 -0.96 -13.76 -12.22
CA TYR A 82 -0.47 -13.50 -10.87
C TYR A 82 -0.45 -12.00 -10.59
N PHE A 83 0.27 -11.22 -11.40
CA PHE A 83 0.34 -9.77 -11.23
C PHE A 83 -1.03 -9.11 -11.42
N LYS A 84 -1.87 -9.60 -12.34
CA LYS A 84 -3.25 -9.12 -12.45
C LYS A 84 -4.05 -9.28 -11.15
N LYS A 85 -3.82 -10.34 -10.36
CA LYS A 85 -4.45 -10.51 -9.04
C LYS A 85 -3.81 -9.59 -7.98
N ILE A 86 -2.48 -9.42 -8.01
CA ILE A 86 -1.80 -8.44 -7.15
C ILE A 86 -2.36 -7.03 -7.37
N ASP A 87 -2.58 -6.63 -8.63
CA ASP A 87 -3.11 -5.31 -9.00
C ASP A 87 -4.58 -5.10 -8.55
N GLN A 88 -5.29 -6.17 -8.19
CA GLN A 88 -6.66 -6.08 -7.63
C GLN A 88 -6.67 -5.84 -6.12
N LEU A 89 -5.52 -5.98 -5.45
CA LEU A 89 -5.43 -5.72 -4.03
C LEU A 89 -5.70 -4.23 -3.75
N PRO A 90 -6.36 -3.91 -2.62
CA PRO A 90 -6.54 -2.52 -2.24
C PRO A 90 -5.18 -1.84 -2.12
N THR A 91 -5.05 -0.69 -2.78
CA THR A 91 -3.86 0.15 -2.68
C THR A 91 -4.21 1.42 -1.92
N GLY A 92 -3.27 1.89 -1.10
CA GLY A 92 -3.40 3.14 -0.37
C GLY A 92 -3.30 4.37 -1.29
N SER A 93 -2.92 5.52 -0.73
CA SER A 93 -2.72 6.74 -1.52
C SER A 93 -1.81 6.48 -2.74
N PRO A 94 -2.23 6.85 -3.96
CA PRO A 94 -1.44 6.63 -5.16
C PRO A 94 -0.14 7.45 -5.11
N TRP A 95 0.88 6.95 -5.81
CA TRP A 95 2.09 7.70 -6.09
C TRP A 95 1.81 8.75 -7.17
N ILE A 96 2.30 9.97 -6.94
CA ILE A 96 2.24 11.11 -7.85
C ILE A 96 3.68 11.40 -8.28
N CYS A 97 3.92 11.45 -9.58
CA CYS A 97 5.20 11.87 -10.16
C CYS A 97 5.04 13.30 -10.70
N ASP A 98 5.66 14.26 -10.02
CA ASP A 98 5.75 15.64 -10.49
C ASP A 98 7.11 15.86 -11.16
N ILE A 99 7.11 16.49 -12.33
CA ILE A 99 8.36 16.92 -12.97
C ILE A 99 8.69 18.32 -12.49
N VAL A 100 9.83 18.47 -11.81
CA VAL A 100 10.31 19.74 -11.28
C VAL A 100 11.50 20.20 -12.10
N SER A 101 11.42 21.41 -12.66
CA SER A 101 12.56 22.04 -13.34
C SER A 101 13.40 22.82 -12.34
N VAL A 102 14.69 22.47 -12.22
CA VAL A 102 15.64 23.13 -11.32
C VAL A 102 16.68 23.85 -12.16
N THR A 103 16.93 25.13 -11.85
CA THR A 103 18.02 25.90 -12.44
C THR A 103 19.28 25.73 -11.59
N GLY A 104 20.32 25.13 -12.17
CA GLY A 104 21.60 24.92 -11.51
C GLY A 104 22.48 26.17 -11.46
N ASN A 105 23.69 26.01 -10.94
CA ASN A 105 24.73 27.04 -10.89
C ASN A 105 25.69 27.00 -12.10
N ILE A 106 25.60 25.97 -12.95
CA ILE A 106 26.44 25.83 -14.14
C ILE A 106 25.95 26.79 -15.23
N VAL A 107 26.87 27.57 -15.79
CA VAL A 107 26.60 28.49 -16.89
C VAL A 107 26.95 27.80 -18.20
N GLY A 108 25.97 27.73 -19.10
CA GLY A 108 26.11 27.18 -20.43
C GLY A 108 26.86 28.11 -21.40
N PRO A 109 27.17 27.61 -22.61
CA PRO A 109 28.00 28.33 -23.58
C PRO A 109 27.46 29.70 -24.04
N LYS A 110 26.17 29.99 -23.83
CA LYS A 110 25.55 31.27 -24.19
C LYS A 110 25.30 32.17 -22.97
N GLY A 111 25.96 31.89 -21.84
CA GLY A 111 25.84 32.70 -20.60
C GLY A 111 24.58 32.43 -19.78
N GLN A 112 23.73 31.48 -20.20
CA GLN A 112 22.52 31.09 -19.47
C GLN A 112 22.83 30.01 -18.42
N LYS A 113 22.13 30.03 -17.28
CA LYS A 113 22.19 28.92 -16.32
C LYS A 113 21.54 27.67 -16.92
N LEU A 114 22.15 26.52 -16.70
CA LEU A 114 21.58 25.24 -17.13
C LEU A 114 20.42 24.83 -16.23
N THR A 115 19.43 24.18 -16.83
CA THR A 115 18.25 23.63 -16.15
C THR A 115 18.23 22.12 -16.29
N GLU A 116 17.73 21.44 -15.27
CA GLU A 116 17.51 20.00 -15.24
C GLU A 116 16.06 19.70 -14.85
N GLU A 117 15.47 18.66 -15.43
CA GLU A 117 14.17 18.13 -15.03
C GLU A 117 14.38 16.95 -14.08
N LEU A 118 13.78 17.03 -12.91
CA LEU A 118 13.85 16.00 -11.87
C LEU A 118 12.47 15.40 -11.62
N GLU A 119 12.43 14.09 -11.42
CA GLU A 119 11.21 13.39 -10.98
C GLU A 119 11.07 13.47 -9.47
N LEU A 120 9.98 14.10 -8.99
CA LEU A 120 9.57 14.08 -7.60
C LEU A 120 8.42 13.09 -7.41
N TRP A 121 8.74 11.96 -6.79
CA TRP A 121 7.75 10.96 -6.39
C TRP A 121 7.21 11.27 -4.99
N ARG A 122 5.92 11.61 -4.89
CA ARG A 122 5.26 11.90 -3.61
C ARG A 122 3.90 11.22 -3.51
N ARG A 123 3.32 11.26 -2.31
CA ARG A 123 1.92 10.90 -2.03
C ARG A 123 1.19 12.10 -1.45
N ASP A 124 -0.13 12.06 -1.41
CA ASP A 124 -0.89 13.05 -0.65
C ASP A 124 -0.66 12.79 0.85
N PRO A 125 -0.05 13.74 1.58
CA PRO A 125 0.24 13.56 3.00
C PRO A 125 -1.03 13.44 3.85
N VAL A 126 -2.14 14.09 3.46
CA VAL A 126 -3.41 14.01 4.16
C VAL A 126 -3.99 12.60 4.02
N ASP A 127 -3.97 12.03 2.82
CA ASP A 127 -4.47 10.67 2.60
C ASP A 127 -3.58 9.63 3.28
N CYS A 128 -2.26 9.82 3.26
CA CYS A 128 -1.34 8.95 4.01
C CYS A 128 -1.61 8.97 5.52
N VAL A 129 -1.86 10.16 6.11
CA VAL A 129 -2.19 10.28 7.53
C VAL A 129 -3.55 9.65 7.85
N LYS A 130 -4.57 9.85 6.99
CA LYS A 130 -5.88 9.20 7.15
C LYS A 130 -5.76 7.67 7.11
N GLU A 131 -4.95 7.13 6.19
CA GLU A 131 -4.69 5.70 6.08
C GLU A 131 -4.00 5.17 7.35
N LEU A 132 -2.96 5.85 7.83
CA LEU A 132 -2.27 5.46 9.08
C LEU A 132 -3.22 5.46 10.28
N ILE A 133 -3.94 6.55 10.51
CA ILE A 133 -4.85 6.68 11.67
C ILE A 133 -6.02 5.70 11.59
N GLY A 134 -6.49 5.41 10.37
CA GLY A 134 -7.59 4.48 10.13
C GLY A 134 -7.21 3.00 10.21
N ASN A 135 -5.91 2.66 10.35
CA ASN A 135 -5.46 1.27 10.40
C ASN A 135 -5.74 0.66 11.79
N PRO A 136 -6.56 -0.40 11.89
CA PRO A 136 -6.88 -1.05 13.16
C PRO A 136 -5.63 -1.56 13.92
N ALA A 137 -4.56 -1.91 13.21
CA ALA A 137 -3.32 -2.37 13.83
C ALA A 137 -2.64 -1.28 14.70
N PHE A 138 -2.94 0.00 14.46
CA PHE A 138 -2.37 1.12 15.19
C PHE A 138 -3.29 1.68 16.28
N GLU A 139 -4.53 1.19 16.40
CA GLU A 139 -5.48 1.62 17.43
C GLU A 139 -4.87 1.56 18.86
N PRO A 140 -4.20 0.47 19.28
CA PRO A 140 -3.62 0.39 20.63
C PRO A 140 -2.44 1.35 20.86
N TYR A 141 -1.88 1.91 19.79
CA TYR A 141 -0.67 2.73 19.80
C TYR A 141 -0.95 4.22 19.48
N THR A 142 -2.22 4.58 19.26
CA THR A 142 -2.61 5.93 18.87
C THR A 142 -3.11 6.72 20.08
N SER A 143 -2.58 7.93 20.29
CA SER A 143 -3.08 8.89 21.28
C SER A 143 -3.43 10.20 20.59
N TYR A 144 -4.68 10.63 20.72
CA TYR A 144 -5.17 11.90 20.18
C TYR A 144 -5.04 13.06 21.17
N ALA A 145 -4.68 12.76 22.44
CA ALA A 145 -4.37 13.76 23.45
C ALA A 145 -2.85 13.80 23.70
N PRO A 146 -2.29 14.98 24.02
CA PRO A 146 -0.89 15.09 24.40
C PRO A 146 -0.58 14.22 25.62
N VAL A 147 0.59 13.60 25.60
CA VAL A 147 1.14 12.83 26.71
C VAL A 147 2.54 13.33 27.02
N ARG A 148 2.90 13.31 28.30
CA ARG A 148 4.29 13.53 28.72
C ARG A 148 5.06 12.22 28.55
N VAL A 149 6.15 12.28 27.77
CA VAL A 149 7.09 11.18 27.50
C VAL A 149 8.31 11.30 28.39
#